data_AF-A0A1Y1QQN5-F1
#
_entry.id   AF-A0A1Y1QQN5-F1
#
_cell.length_a   1.000
_cell.length_b   1.000
_cell.length_c   1.000
_cell.angle_alpha   90.00
_cell.angle_beta   90.00
_cell.angle_gamma   90.00
#
_symmetry.space_group_name_H-M   'P 1'
#
loop_
_entity.id
_entity.type
_entity.pdbx_description
1 polymer ?
#
loop_
_entity_poly.entity_id
_entity_poly.type
_entity_poly.pdbx_seq_one_letter_code
_entity_poly.pdbx_strand_id
1 'polypeptide(L)'
;MSALDLAEYLRLRLRALRLTTTEAAKRSGISRQTWHKLLRAEIGEARLSTLIQVADTLETHPLSMMRIFFNGREVTQVAHRTGDIRFVSGFIADVTYPDNSNVPAGTVFEKTWEIANVGTEAWVGWSLQCMDTPDTSVLIPVESRVAIPDTQPGEHVQLSVQLRAPSMACHTISQWKCVNAAGDIVFPRQAGLYCMVTVTR
;
A
#
# COMPACT_ATOMS: atom_id res chain seq x y z
N MET A 1 20.28 -0.29 11.09
CA MET A 1 21.07 -0.36 9.83
C MET A 1 20.61 0.64 8.77
N SER A 2 19.39 1.22 8.85
CA SER A 2 18.81 2.09 7.80
C SER A 2 19.59 3.35 7.36
N ALA A 3 20.27 4.05 8.28
CA ALA A 3 20.92 5.33 7.96
C ALA A 3 22.17 5.17 7.08
N LEU A 4 22.87 4.03 7.20
CA LEU A 4 24.05 3.73 6.40
C LEU A 4 23.66 3.40 4.95
N ASP A 5 22.65 2.53 4.79
CA ASP A 5 22.10 2.14 3.49
C ASP A 5 21.58 3.36 2.72
N LEU A 6 20.91 4.28 3.42
CA LEU A 6 20.51 5.57 2.86
C LEU A 6 21.73 6.36 2.39
N ALA A 7 22.71 6.58 3.26
CA ALA A 7 23.88 7.38 2.92
C ALA A 7 24.64 6.81 1.69
N GLU A 8 24.76 5.49 1.60
CA GLU A 8 25.34 4.81 0.43
C GLU A 8 24.51 5.03 -0.83
N TYR A 9 23.20 4.84 -0.75
CA TYR A 9 22.28 5.08 -1.86
C TYR A 9 22.38 6.52 -2.38
N LEU A 10 22.36 7.51 -1.49
CA LEU A 10 22.46 8.92 -1.86
C LEU A 10 23.78 9.21 -2.58
N ARG A 11 24.91 8.67 -2.10
CA ARG A 11 26.22 8.83 -2.75
C ARG A 11 26.24 8.22 -4.15
N LEU A 12 25.66 7.02 -4.31
CA LEU A 12 25.58 6.34 -5.61
C LEU A 12 24.72 7.13 -6.60
N ARG A 13 23.55 7.62 -6.18
CA ARG A 13 22.66 8.42 -7.04
C ARG A 13 23.25 9.78 -7.42
N LEU A 14 23.88 10.49 -6.50
CA LEU A 14 24.58 11.75 -6.82
C LEU A 14 25.67 11.54 -7.88
N ARG A 15 26.44 10.45 -7.77
CA ARG A 15 27.45 10.09 -8.77
C ARG A 15 26.82 9.77 -10.13
N ALA A 16 25.74 8.98 -10.16
CA ALA A 16 25.05 8.62 -11.39
C ALA A 16 24.49 9.87 -12.12
N LEU A 17 23.95 10.82 -11.37
CA LEU A 17 23.40 12.07 -11.89
C LEU A 17 24.46 13.16 -12.11
N ARG A 18 25.73 12.88 -11.79
CA ARG A 18 26.85 13.85 -11.82
C ARG A 18 26.55 15.13 -11.03
N LEU A 19 25.80 15.00 -9.93
CA LEU A 19 25.43 16.11 -9.06
C LEU A 19 26.42 16.24 -7.91
N THR A 20 26.84 17.48 -7.66
CA THR A 20 27.55 17.82 -6.42
C THR A 20 26.54 18.02 -5.30
N THR A 21 26.99 17.85 -4.06
CA THR A 21 26.15 18.10 -2.88
C THR A 21 25.63 19.54 -2.81
N THR A 22 26.43 20.50 -3.28
CA THR A 22 26.04 21.92 -3.38
C THR A 22 24.89 22.12 -4.37
N GLU A 23 24.98 21.48 -5.53
CA GLU A 23 23.95 21.55 -6.57
C GLU A 23 22.66 20.85 -6.11
N ALA A 24 22.78 19.70 -5.46
CA ALA A 24 21.64 18.98 -4.88
C ALA A 24 20.94 19.81 -3.79
N ALA A 25 21.70 20.49 -2.92
CA ALA A 25 21.15 21.41 -1.92
C ALA A 25 20.36 22.56 -2.55
N LYS A 26 20.90 23.15 -3.63
CA LYS A 26 20.21 24.21 -4.37
C LYS A 26 18.91 23.73 -5.01
N ARG A 27 18.92 22.55 -5.65
CA ARG A 27 17.75 21.98 -6.34
C ARG A 27 16.63 21.55 -5.40
N SER A 28 17.01 20.90 -4.29
CA SER A 28 16.04 20.41 -3.29
C SER A 28 15.41 21.50 -2.43
N GLY A 29 15.99 22.71 -2.39
CA GLY A 29 15.64 23.73 -1.38
C GLY A 29 16.06 23.34 0.04
N ILE A 30 16.91 22.32 0.20
CA ILE A 30 17.42 21.84 1.48
C ILE A 30 18.82 22.41 1.75
N SER A 31 19.12 22.74 3.01
CA SER A 31 20.44 23.24 3.38
C SER A 31 21.57 22.27 3.04
N ARG A 32 22.75 22.80 2.67
CA ARG A 32 23.98 22.00 2.48
C ARG A 32 24.34 21.19 3.71
N GLN A 33 24.09 21.73 4.91
CA GLN A 33 24.36 21.04 6.17
C GLN A 33 23.48 19.78 6.31
N THR A 34 22.20 19.86 5.97
CA THR A 34 21.29 18.71 5.99
C THR A 34 21.72 17.64 4.99
N TRP A 35 22.12 18.03 3.78
CA TRP A 35 22.67 17.10 2.79
C TRP A 35 23.94 16.39 3.28
N HIS A 36 24.84 17.13 3.95
CA HIS A 36 26.04 16.54 4.52
C HIS A 36 25.71 15.54 5.63
N LYS A 37 24.74 15.86 6.50
CA LYS A 37 24.27 14.95 7.55
C LYS A 37 23.63 13.68 6.96
N LEU A 38 22.82 13.81 5.90
CA LEU A 38 22.24 12.67 5.17
C LEU A 38 23.34 11.75 4.62
N LEU A 39 24.34 12.33 3.96
CA LEU A 39 25.45 11.58 3.37
C LEU A 39 26.40 10.97 4.40
N ARG A 40 26.36 11.39 5.66
CA ARG A 40 27.19 10.86 6.76
C ARG A 40 26.44 9.89 7.67
N ALA A 41 25.18 9.57 7.35
CA ALA A 41 24.31 8.76 8.19
C ALA A 41 24.10 9.36 9.61
N GLU A 42 24.20 10.70 9.74
CA GLU A 42 24.05 11.42 11.02
C GLU A 42 22.59 11.81 11.31
N ILE A 43 21.65 11.39 10.47
CA ILE A 43 20.23 11.71 10.60
C ILE A 43 19.48 10.50 11.15
N GLY A 44 19.04 10.62 12.40
CA GLY A 44 18.10 9.68 13.01
C GLY A 44 16.64 9.97 12.64
N GLU A 45 16.28 11.22 12.33
CA GLU A 45 14.91 11.63 12.01
C GLU A 45 14.91 12.72 10.93
N ALA A 46 14.05 12.56 9.93
CA ALA A 46 13.85 13.54 8.87
C ALA A 46 12.35 13.82 8.72
N ARG A 47 12.01 15.06 8.35
CA ARG A 47 10.65 15.39 7.95
C ARG A 47 10.31 14.66 6.65
N LEU A 48 9.04 14.25 6.48
CA LEU A 48 8.59 13.60 5.24
C LEU A 48 8.85 14.48 4.01
N SER A 49 8.62 15.79 4.12
CA SER A 49 8.92 16.75 3.06
C SER A 49 10.40 16.73 2.64
N THR A 50 11.32 16.55 3.60
CA THR A 50 12.76 16.42 3.32
C THR A 50 13.04 15.15 2.51
N LEU A 51 12.41 14.02 2.84
CA LEU A 51 12.58 12.78 2.09
C LEU A 51 12.03 12.90 0.66
N ILE A 52 10.87 13.54 0.48
CA ILE A 52 10.27 13.79 -0.84
C ILE A 52 11.19 14.70 -1.67
N GLN A 53 11.69 15.80 -1.10
CA GLN A 53 12.59 16.73 -1.78
C GLN A 53 13.92 16.09 -2.19
N VAL A 54 14.48 15.22 -1.34
CA VAL A 54 15.68 14.44 -1.66
C VAL A 54 15.38 13.44 -2.77
N ALA A 55 14.25 12.73 -2.70
CA ALA A 55 13.85 11.77 -3.71
C ALA A 55 13.69 12.43 -5.09
N ASP A 56 12.99 13.56 -5.15
CA ASP A 56 12.82 14.37 -6.36
C ASP A 56 14.17 14.83 -6.94
N THR A 57 15.05 15.37 -6.08
CA THR A 57 16.39 15.85 -6.48
C THR A 57 17.28 14.73 -7.03
N LEU A 58 17.08 13.50 -6.55
CA LEU A 58 17.83 12.32 -6.98
C LEU A 58 17.09 11.51 -8.05
N GLU A 59 16.05 12.07 -8.66
CA GLU A 59 15.22 11.39 -9.66
C GLU A 59 14.84 9.98 -9.20
N THR A 60 14.44 9.88 -7.93
CA THR A 60 14.13 8.64 -7.23
C THR A 60 12.67 8.69 -6.78
N HIS A 61 11.97 7.58 -6.91
CA HIS A 61 10.58 7.51 -6.46
C HIS A 61 10.49 7.73 -4.92
N PRO A 62 9.57 8.58 -4.41
CA PRO A 62 9.48 8.88 -2.98
C PRO A 62 9.33 7.64 -2.08
N LEU A 63 8.55 6.65 -2.51
CA LEU A 63 8.38 5.39 -1.75
C LEU A 63 9.69 4.60 -1.65
N SER A 64 10.52 4.58 -2.69
CA SER A 64 11.84 3.94 -2.62
C SER A 64 12.72 4.65 -1.61
N MET A 65 12.65 5.99 -1.56
CA MET A 65 13.43 6.77 -0.59
C MET A 65 12.99 6.54 0.84
N MET A 66 11.68 6.50 1.09
CA MET A 66 11.12 6.15 2.39
C MET A 66 11.49 4.73 2.78
N ARG A 67 11.37 3.76 1.87
CA ARG A 67 11.69 2.36 2.15
C ARG A 67 13.14 2.21 2.60
N ILE A 68 14.09 2.87 1.92
CA ILE A 68 15.51 2.85 2.31
C ILE A 68 15.72 3.56 3.66
N PHE A 69 15.13 4.74 3.86
CA PHE A 69 15.25 5.50 5.11
C PHE A 69 14.72 4.74 6.34
N PHE A 70 13.62 4.01 6.16
CA PHE A 70 12.97 3.24 7.22
C PHE A 70 13.41 1.77 7.27
N ASN A 71 14.30 1.29 6.38
CA ASN A 71 14.67 -0.13 6.30
C ASN A 71 15.43 -0.59 7.57
N GLY A 72 14.72 -1.22 8.50
CA GLY A 72 15.26 -1.65 9.80
C GLY A 72 14.79 -0.80 10.99
N ARG A 73 13.90 0.17 10.77
CA ARG A 73 12.90 0.52 11.78
C ARG A 73 11.68 -0.30 11.43
N GLU A 74 11.38 -1.31 12.24
CA GLU A 74 9.98 -1.72 12.32
C GLU A 74 9.22 -0.42 12.57
N VAL A 75 8.34 -0.05 11.63
CA VAL A 75 7.19 0.74 12.02
C VAL A 75 6.53 -0.19 13.01
N THR A 76 6.80 0.01 14.30
CA THR A 76 5.94 -0.55 15.32
C THR A 76 4.60 0.02 14.92
N GLN A 77 3.80 -0.81 14.26
CA GLN A 77 2.39 -0.68 14.37
C GLN A 77 2.22 -0.72 15.88
N VAL A 78 2.12 0.45 16.50
CA VAL A 78 1.32 0.58 17.68
C VAL A 78 -0.05 0.19 17.15
N ALA A 79 -0.27 -1.12 17.07
CA ALA A 79 -1.58 -1.69 17.15
C ALA A 79 -2.17 -0.88 18.29
N HIS A 80 -3.17 -0.07 17.98
CA HIS A 80 -4.07 0.39 19.01
C HIS A 80 -4.57 -0.90 19.64
N ARG A 81 -3.87 -1.35 20.70
CA ARG A 81 -4.07 -2.60 21.44
C ARG A 81 -5.31 -2.43 22.31
N THR A 82 -6.40 -2.14 21.63
CA THR A 82 -7.75 -1.99 22.18
C THR A 82 -8.77 -2.53 21.18
N GLY A 83 -8.35 -3.48 20.36
CA GLY A 83 -9.20 -4.24 19.44
C GLY A 83 -8.94 -5.73 19.63
N ASP A 84 -10.00 -6.52 19.49
CA ASP A 84 -9.95 -7.98 19.55
C ASP A 84 -8.98 -8.51 18.47
N ILE A 85 -7.81 -8.99 18.89
CA ILE A 85 -6.76 -9.51 17.98
C ILE A 85 -7.07 -10.91 17.45
N ARG A 86 -8.21 -11.50 17.83
CA ARG A 86 -8.62 -12.82 17.34
C ARG A 86 -8.71 -12.84 15.81
N PHE A 87 -9.13 -11.71 15.23
CA PHE A 87 -9.45 -11.58 13.83
C PHE A 87 -8.68 -10.43 13.21
N VAL A 88 -7.46 -10.65 12.73
CA VAL A 88 -6.67 -9.58 12.09
C VAL A 88 -6.17 -10.05 10.73
N SER A 89 -6.53 -9.31 9.69
CA SER A 89 -5.96 -9.48 8.35
C SER A 89 -4.88 -8.43 8.11
N GLY A 90 -3.68 -8.87 7.73
CA GLY A 90 -2.62 -7.99 7.24
C GLY A 90 -2.67 -7.91 5.73
N PHE A 91 -2.87 -6.72 5.17
CA PHE A 91 -2.72 -6.52 3.72
C PHE A 91 -1.24 -6.63 3.33
N ILE A 92 -0.94 -7.43 2.31
CA ILE A 92 0.42 -7.60 1.77
C ILE A 92 0.57 -6.81 0.48
N ALA A 93 -0.28 -7.09 -0.52
CA ALA A 93 -0.17 -6.47 -1.84
C ALA A 93 -1.44 -6.55 -2.68
N ASP A 94 -1.54 -5.64 -3.63
CA ASP A 94 -2.35 -5.83 -4.83
C ASP A 94 -1.56 -6.74 -5.79
N VAL A 95 -2.00 -7.98 -5.98
CA VAL A 95 -1.36 -8.93 -6.90
C VAL A 95 -1.70 -8.57 -8.34
N THR A 96 -2.97 -8.22 -8.58
CA THR A 96 -3.43 -7.67 -9.87
C THR A 96 -4.08 -6.31 -9.66
N TYR A 97 -4.05 -5.49 -10.70
CA TYR A 97 -4.64 -4.15 -10.74
C TYR A 97 -4.32 -3.30 -9.49
N PRO A 98 -3.05 -2.94 -9.24
CA PRO A 98 -2.69 -1.96 -8.22
C PRO A 98 -3.51 -0.68 -8.38
N ASP A 99 -3.62 0.09 -7.30
CA ASP A 99 -4.40 1.32 -7.28
C ASP A 99 -4.14 2.24 -8.48
N ASN A 100 -5.24 2.72 -9.07
CA ASN A 100 -5.29 3.55 -10.27
C ASN A 100 -4.90 2.85 -11.59
N SER A 101 -4.87 1.51 -11.61
CA SER A 101 -4.71 0.76 -12.87
C SER A 101 -5.74 1.17 -13.91
N ASN A 102 -5.31 1.22 -15.18
CA ASN A 102 -6.19 1.51 -16.30
C ASN A 102 -6.95 0.25 -16.72
N VAL A 103 -8.27 0.36 -16.84
CA VAL A 103 -9.15 -0.72 -17.31
C VAL A 103 -10.01 -0.19 -18.47
N PRO A 104 -10.05 -0.87 -19.63
CA PRO A 104 -10.93 -0.44 -20.72
C PRO A 104 -12.40 -0.53 -20.32
N ALA A 105 -13.20 0.44 -20.77
CA ALA A 105 -14.63 0.50 -20.49
C ALA A 105 -15.38 -0.80 -20.84
N GLY A 106 -16.29 -1.22 -19.98
CA GLY A 106 -17.12 -2.43 -20.15
C GLY A 106 -16.41 -3.77 -19.90
N THR A 107 -15.09 -3.76 -19.65
CA THR A 107 -14.28 -4.97 -19.47
C THR A 107 -14.58 -5.65 -18.14
N VAL A 108 -14.65 -6.98 -18.15
CA VAL A 108 -14.60 -7.79 -16.93
C VAL A 108 -13.15 -8.14 -16.65
N PHE A 109 -12.69 -7.89 -15.42
CA PHE A 109 -11.33 -8.16 -15.00
C PHE A 109 -11.30 -8.78 -13.61
N GLU A 110 -10.21 -9.47 -13.31
CA GLU A 110 -10.01 -10.15 -12.02
C GLU A 110 -9.05 -9.37 -11.14
N LYS A 111 -9.57 -8.88 -10.02
CA LYS A 111 -8.79 -8.22 -8.98
C LYS A 111 -8.36 -9.26 -7.95
N THR A 112 -7.06 -9.34 -7.69
CA THR A 112 -6.47 -10.24 -6.71
C THR A 112 -5.67 -9.44 -5.68
N TRP A 113 -5.93 -9.68 -4.40
CA TRP A 113 -5.14 -9.18 -3.27
C TRP A 113 -4.42 -10.34 -2.59
N GLU A 114 -3.23 -10.09 -2.06
CA GLU A 114 -2.56 -10.99 -1.11
C GLU A 114 -2.72 -10.43 0.30
N ILE A 115 -3.20 -11.26 1.23
CA ILE A 115 -3.36 -10.91 2.63
C ILE A 115 -2.80 -12.02 3.53
N ALA A 116 -2.49 -11.69 4.77
CA ALA A 116 -2.06 -12.63 5.80
C ALA A 116 -3.05 -12.68 6.96
N ASN A 117 -3.24 -13.87 7.53
CA ASN A 117 -3.87 -14.01 8.83
C ASN A 117 -2.85 -13.66 9.92
N VAL A 118 -2.95 -12.45 10.46
CA VAL A 118 -2.07 -11.98 11.55
C VAL A 118 -2.78 -12.02 12.90
N GLY A 119 -3.96 -12.64 12.95
CA GLY A 119 -4.72 -12.89 14.18
C GLY A 119 -4.27 -14.17 14.88
N THR A 120 -5.06 -14.61 15.85
CA THR A 120 -4.79 -15.83 16.63
C THR A 120 -5.72 -16.99 16.29
N GLU A 121 -6.78 -16.77 15.50
CA GLU A 121 -7.74 -17.80 15.10
C GLU A 121 -7.66 -18.09 13.60
N ALA A 122 -7.91 -19.35 13.23
CA ALA A 122 -7.98 -19.74 11.84
C ALA A 122 -9.23 -19.16 11.17
N TRP A 123 -9.09 -18.73 9.92
CA TRP A 123 -10.23 -18.33 9.09
C TRP A 123 -10.81 -19.59 8.47
N VAL A 124 -11.92 -20.09 9.01
CA VAL A 124 -12.61 -21.29 8.49
C VAL A 124 -14.06 -20.93 8.20
N GLY A 125 -14.51 -21.12 6.97
CA GLY A 125 -15.87 -20.72 6.55
C GLY A 125 -16.06 -19.21 6.44
N TRP A 126 -14.97 -18.46 6.23
CA TRP A 126 -15.00 -17.01 6.06
C TRP A 126 -15.32 -16.64 4.61
N SER A 127 -15.78 -15.40 4.41
CA SER A 127 -16.03 -14.86 3.08
C SER A 127 -15.62 -13.40 2.95
N LEU A 128 -15.35 -12.96 1.74
CA LEU A 128 -15.15 -11.57 1.38
C LEU A 128 -16.46 -11.06 0.76
N GLN A 129 -17.01 -9.97 1.29
CA GLN A 129 -18.27 -9.38 0.88
C GLN A 129 -18.09 -7.96 0.34
N CYS A 130 -18.70 -7.69 -0.82
CA CYS A 130 -18.77 -6.37 -1.40
C CYS A 130 -19.66 -5.46 -0.55
N MET A 131 -19.18 -4.23 -0.30
CA MET A 131 -19.82 -3.20 0.51
C MET A 131 -20.33 -2.03 -0.33
N ASP A 132 -20.27 -2.15 -1.65
CA ASP A 132 -20.62 -1.06 -2.57
C ASP A 132 -22.12 -0.75 -2.51
N THR A 133 -22.40 0.53 -2.66
CA THR A 133 -23.75 1.06 -2.90
C THR A 133 -23.76 1.81 -4.22
N PRO A 134 -24.92 1.99 -4.87
CA PRO A 134 -25.01 2.74 -6.13
C PRO A 134 -24.43 4.16 -6.06
N ASP A 135 -24.37 4.75 -4.86
CA ASP A 135 -23.83 6.09 -4.62
C ASP A 135 -22.30 6.11 -4.45
N THR A 136 -21.69 4.97 -4.12
CA THR A 136 -20.26 4.87 -3.76
C THR A 136 -19.41 4.22 -4.84
N SER A 137 -20.02 3.37 -5.68
CA SER A 137 -19.31 2.67 -6.76
C SER A 137 -20.15 2.51 -8.01
N VAL A 138 -19.46 2.51 -9.16
CA VAL A 138 -20.00 2.11 -10.47
C VAL A 138 -19.25 0.89 -11.03
N LEU A 139 -18.31 0.32 -10.28
CA LEU A 139 -17.77 -1.01 -10.54
C LEU A 139 -18.81 -2.03 -10.12
N ILE A 140 -19.09 -2.99 -11.00
CA ILE A 140 -20.11 -3.99 -10.74
C ILE A 140 -19.41 -5.32 -10.42
N PRO A 141 -19.50 -5.83 -9.19
CA PRO A 141 -18.99 -7.16 -8.88
C PRO A 141 -19.83 -8.22 -9.60
N VAL A 142 -19.16 -9.23 -10.18
CA VAL A 142 -19.85 -10.39 -10.75
C VAL A 142 -20.50 -11.21 -9.65
N GLU A 143 -19.81 -11.35 -8.52
CA GLU A 143 -20.31 -11.98 -7.29
C GLU A 143 -20.13 -11.01 -6.14
N SER A 144 -21.17 -10.76 -5.35
CA SER A 144 -21.08 -9.83 -4.20
C SER A 144 -20.47 -10.48 -2.95
N ARG A 145 -20.20 -11.79 -2.98
CA ARG A 145 -19.57 -12.55 -1.91
C ARG A 145 -18.74 -13.69 -2.48
N VAL A 146 -17.49 -13.81 -2.02
CA VAL A 146 -16.56 -14.89 -2.41
C VAL A 146 -16.03 -15.59 -1.17
N ALA A 147 -15.87 -16.91 -1.19
CA ALA A 147 -15.31 -17.65 -0.06
C ALA A 147 -13.82 -17.31 0.14
N ILE A 148 -13.41 -17.17 1.39
CA ILE A 148 -11.99 -17.07 1.76
C ILE A 148 -11.51 -18.50 2.02
N PRO A 149 -10.43 -18.97 1.35
CA PRO A 149 -9.84 -20.27 1.64
C PRO A 149 -9.46 -20.40 3.12
N ASP A 150 -9.55 -21.61 3.66
CA ASP A 150 -9.16 -21.86 5.04
C ASP A 150 -7.71 -21.42 5.28
N THR A 151 -7.49 -20.49 6.21
CA THR A 151 -6.19 -19.83 6.41
C THR A 151 -5.81 -19.81 7.89
N GLN A 152 -4.71 -20.47 8.25
CA GLN A 152 -4.21 -20.54 9.62
C GLN A 152 -3.51 -19.23 10.06
N PRO A 153 -3.39 -18.97 11.37
CA PRO A 153 -2.55 -17.89 11.88
C PRO A 153 -1.12 -17.93 11.31
N GLY A 154 -0.66 -16.81 10.78
CA GLY A 154 0.64 -16.65 10.12
C GLY A 154 0.67 -17.01 8.64
N GLU A 155 -0.40 -17.62 8.09
CA GLU A 155 -0.47 -17.97 6.67
C GLU A 155 -0.93 -16.80 5.80
N HIS A 156 -0.55 -16.87 4.51
CA HIS A 156 -0.95 -15.92 3.49
C HIS A 156 -1.96 -16.57 2.54
N VAL A 157 -2.86 -15.76 1.99
CA VAL A 157 -3.87 -16.18 1.02
C VAL A 157 -4.06 -15.10 -0.04
N GLN A 158 -4.28 -15.55 -1.28
CA GLN A 158 -4.71 -14.67 -2.37
C GLN A 158 -6.22 -14.73 -2.52
N LEU A 159 -6.86 -13.57 -2.52
CA LEU A 159 -8.30 -13.43 -2.68
C LEU A 159 -8.59 -12.75 -4.01
N SER A 160 -9.43 -13.37 -4.82
CA SER A 160 -9.77 -12.89 -6.16
C SER A 160 -11.27 -12.60 -6.28
N VAL A 161 -11.59 -11.49 -6.94
CA VAL A 161 -12.97 -11.12 -7.31
C VAL A 161 -13.00 -10.66 -8.77
N GLN A 162 -14.11 -10.95 -9.45
CA GLN A 162 -14.35 -10.44 -10.79
C GLN A 162 -15.19 -9.17 -10.73
N LEU A 163 -14.71 -8.13 -11.41
CA LEU A 163 -15.35 -6.82 -11.48
C LEU A 163 -15.58 -6.44 -12.94
N ARG A 164 -16.72 -5.81 -13.22
CA ARG A 164 -17.04 -5.21 -14.52
C ARG A 164 -16.86 -3.71 -14.44
N ALA A 165 -16.00 -3.17 -15.31
CA ALA A 165 -15.83 -1.74 -15.47
C ALA A 165 -17.08 -1.11 -16.13
N PRO A 166 -17.47 0.12 -15.72
CA PRO A 166 -18.53 0.86 -16.39
C PRO A 166 -18.19 1.15 -17.85
N SER A 167 -19.22 1.50 -18.64
CA SER A 167 -19.10 1.84 -20.06
C SER A 167 -18.59 3.27 -20.30
N MET A 168 -18.50 4.09 -19.26
CA MET A 168 -17.99 5.46 -19.33
C MET A 168 -16.65 5.57 -18.61
N ALA A 169 -15.76 6.41 -19.15
CA ALA A 169 -14.49 6.70 -18.51
C ALA A 169 -14.71 7.46 -17.19
N CYS A 170 -14.15 6.95 -16.10
CA CYS A 170 -14.26 7.50 -14.76
C CYS A 170 -13.19 6.92 -13.82
N HIS A 171 -13.00 7.55 -12.68
CA HIS A 171 -12.34 6.92 -11.53
C HIS A 171 -13.40 6.27 -10.66
N THR A 172 -13.16 5.05 -10.22
CA THR A 172 -14.13 4.31 -9.41
C THR A 172 -13.42 3.34 -8.47
N ILE A 173 -14.08 3.07 -7.35
CA ILE A 173 -13.58 2.21 -6.28
C ILE A 173 -14.64 1.18 -5.92
N SER A 174 -14.25 -0.07 -5.69
CA SER A 174 -15.09 -1.12 -5.12
C SER A 174 -14.53 -1.55 -3.76
N GLN A 175 -15.35 -1.61 -2.73
CA GLN A 175 -14.95 -1.88 -1.34
C GLN A 175 -15.43 -3.25 -0.87
N TRP A 176 -14.58 -3.94 -0.11
CA TRP A 176 -14.78 -5.32 0.29
C TRP A 176 -14.39 -5.55 1.75
N LYS A 177 -15.18 -6.34 2.48
CA LYS A 177 -14.92 -6.67 3.88
C LYS A 177 -14.97 -8.17 4.14
N CYS A 178 -14.10 -8.63 5.03
CA CYS A 178 -14.16 -9.98 5.53
C CYS A 178 -15.38 -10.17 6.44
N VAL A 179 -16.05 -11.30 6.27
CA VAL A 179 -17.19 -11.76 7.04
C VAL A 179 -16.83 -13.12 7.62
N ASN A 180 -16.94 -13.26 8.94
CA ASN A 180 -16.60 -14.50 9.62
C ASN A 180 -17.66 -15.59 9.39
N ALA A 181 -17.41 -16.80 9.91
CA ALA A 181 -18.35 -17.93 9.80
C ALA A 181 -19.72 -17.68 10.45
N ALA A 182 -19.80 -16.77 11.42
CA ALA A 182 -21.06 -16.38 12.06
C ALA A 182 -21.87 -15.37 11.22
N GLY A 183 -21.28 -14.82 10.15
CA GLY A 183 -21.90 -13.80 9.30
C GLY A 183 -21.62 -12.37 9.74
N ASP A 184 -20.75 -12.14 10.73
CA ASP A 184 -20.40 -10.81 11.19
C ASP A 184 -19.31 -10.17 10.32
N ILE A 185 -19.50 -8.90 9.99
CA ILE A 185 -18.47 -8.08 9.34
C ILE A 185 -17.33 -7.84 10.33
N VAL A 186 -16.13 -8.25 9.94
CA VAL A 186 -14.90 -8.02 10.72
C VAL A 186 -14.46 -6.57 10.56
N PHE A 187 -14.13 -5.93 11.69
CA PHE A 187 -13.80 -4.50 11.78
C PHE A 187 -14.76 -3.58 10.99
N PRO A 188 -16.04 -3.48 11.40
CA PRO A 188 -17.04 -2.71 10.66
C PRO A 188 -16.68 -1.23 10.53
N ARG A 189 -15.85 -0.69 11.44
CA ARG A 189 -15.41 0.72 11.45
C ARG A 189 -14.06 0.99 10.76
N GLN A 190 -13.34 -0.04 10.32
CA GLN A 190 -12.07 0.13 9.59
C GLN A 190 -12.28 -0.04 8.09
N ALA A 191 -11.35 0.47 7.29
CA ALA A 191 -11.31 0.19 5.85
C ALA A 191 -11.01 -1.30 5.62
N GLY A 192 -11.68 -1.89 4.63
CA GLY A 192 -11.40 -3.25 4.18
C GLY A 192 -10.45 -3.28 2.98
N LEU A 193 -10.55 -4.33 2.18
CA LEU A 193 -9.89 -4.39 0.87
C LEU A 193 -10.65 -3.51 -0.12
N TYR A 194 -9.95 -2.97 -1.11
CA TYR A 194 -10.59 -2.19 -2.15
C TYR A 194 -9.89 -2.35 -3.49
N CYS A 195 -10.64 -2.09 -4.56
CA CYS A 195 -10.14 -2.01 -5.92
C CYS A 195 -10.40 -0.61 -6.44
N MET A 196 -9.34 0.17 -6.70
CA MET A 196 -9.45 1.51 -7.28
C MET A 196 -8.84 1.51 -8.68
N VAL A 197 -9.63 1.86 -9.68
CA VAL A 197 -9.20 1.85 -11.10
C VAL A 197 -9.61 3.12 -11.82
N THR A 198 -8.89 3.41 -12.90
CA THR A 198 -9.25 4.41 -13.89
C THR A 198 -9.80 3.71 -15.12
N VAL A 199 -11.08 3.96 -15.42
CA VAL A 199 -11.73 3.40 -16.60
C VAL A 199 -11.39 4.29 -17.78
N THR A 200 -10.76 3.72 -18.80
CA THR A 200 -10.38 4.42 -20.03
C THR A 200 -11.29 4.03 -21.18
N ARG A 201 -11.44 4.94 -22.15
CA ARG A 201 -12.13 4.62 -23.41
C ARG A 201 -11.32 3.65 -24.26
#